data_AF-A0A257VSX5-F1
#
_entry.id   AF-A0A257VSX5-F1
#
_cell.length_a   1.000
_cell.length_b   1.000
_cell.length_c   1.000
_cell.angle_alpha   90.00
_cell.angle_beta   90.00
_cell.angle_gamma   90.00
#
_symmetry.space_group_name_H-M   'P 1'
#
loop_
_entity.id
_entity.type
_entity.pdbx_description
1 polymer ?
#
loop_
_entity_poly.entity_id
_entity_poly.type
_entity_poly.pdbx_seq_one_letter_code
_entity_poly.pdbx_strand_id
1 'polypeptide(L)'
;MAAVSKNDKFVSMELASDSFFEPGSADFSQKAVGVLQLAAKEIIPLAEKKIRIEVEGYTDNVPIATAKYPSNWELSGARASSVVRYLISQGFPAEKIRAVGYADTHPKAPNEDTAGNPIVANRGLNRRVVVKLLKPEVDDQ
;
A
#
# COMPACT_ATOMS: atom_id res chain seq x y z
N MET A 1 6.83 5.85 -8.54
CA MET A 1 7.82 6.38 -7.58
C MET A 1 7.52 5.85 -6.19
N ALA A 2 8.52 5.79 -5.31
CA ALA A 2 8.36 5.41 -3.90
C ALA A 2 8.79 6.58 -2.99
N ALA A 3 8.07 6.81 -1.89
CA ALA A 3 8.37 7.86 -0.91
C ALA A 3 8.47 7.28 0.50
N VAL A 4 9.42 7.77 1.31
CA VAL A 4 9.61 7.29 2.69
C VAL A 4 9.21 8.40 3.67
N SER A 5 8.44 8.05 4.70
CA SER A 5 8.05 8.94 5.80
C SER A 5 8.28 8.24 7.14
N LYS A 6 8.70 9.00 8.16
CA LYS A 6 8.97 8.50 9.51
C LYS A 6 8.21 9.34 10.52
N ASN A 7 7.58 8.67 11.49
CA ASN A 7 7.11 9.29 12.71
C ASN A 7 7.53 8.46 13.94
N ASP A 8 7.03 8.83 15.11
CA ASP A 8 7.41 8.20 16.37
C ASP A 8 6.95 6.74 16.46
N LYS A 9 5.84 6.37 15.81
CA LYS A 9 5.22 5.04 15.88
C LYS A 9 5.59 4.11 14.72
N PHE A 10 5.88 4.65 13.54
CA PHE A 10 6.16 3.85 12.35
C PHE A 10 7.11 4.54 11.37
N VAL A 11 7.72 3.71 10.52
CA VAL A 11 8.34 4.14 9.25
C VAL A 11 7.44 3.62 8.14
N SER A 12 7.19 4.43 7.13
CA SER A 12 6.31 4.05 6.01
C SER A 12 6.99 4.28 4.68
N MET A 13 6.71 3.38 3.73
CA MET A 13 7.06 3.51 2.33
C MET A 13 5.78 3.52 1.50
N GLU A 14 5.57 4.60 0.77
CA GLU A 14 4.44 4.74 -0.15
C GLU A 14 4.84 4.36 -1.56
N LEU A 15 4.02 3.53 -2.21
CA LEU A 15 4.19 3.00 -3.55
C LEU A 15 3.06 3.54 -4.43
N ALA A 16 3.40 4.34 -5.44
CA ALA A 16 2.40 4.88 -6.37
C ALA A 16 1.81 3.74 -7.24
N SER A 17 0.48 3.54 -7.17
CA SER A 17 -0.15 2.36 -7.77
C SER A 17 0.04 2.27 -9.28
N ASP A 18 -0.04 3.40 -10.00
CA ASP A 18 0.10 3.43 -11.46
C ASP A 18 1.47 2.97 -11.96
N SER A 19 2.50 3.08 -11.12
CA SER A 19 3.83 2.57 -11.43
C SER A 19 4.01 1.12 -11.00
N PHE A 20 3.23 0.66 -10.01
CA PHE A 20 3.44 -0.61 -9.31
C PHE A 20 2.52 -1.74 -9.76
N PHE A 21 1.34 -1.42 -10.26
CA PHE A 21 0.34 -2.40 -10.65
C PHE A 21 -0.16 -2.14 -12.06
N GLU A 22 -0.58 -3.20 -12.74
CA GLU A 22 -1.30 -3.07 -13.99
C GLU A 22 -2.65 -2.37 -13.78
N PRO A 23 -3.16 -1.60 -14.77
CA PRO A 23 -4.41 -0.86 -14.66
C PRO A 23 -5.58 -1.76 -14.24
N GLY A 24 -6.33 -1.33 -13.21
CA GLY A 24 -7.48 -2.10 -12.70
C GLY A 24 -7.13 -3.46 -12.09
N SER A 25 -5.85 -3.78 -11.88
CA SER A 25 -5.41 -5.05 -11.31
C SER A 25 -4.60 -4.87 -10.02
N ALA A 26 -4.39 -6.01 -9.35
CA ALA A 26 -3.46 -6.20 -8.24
C ALA A 26 -2.18 -6.94 -8.68
N ASP A 27 -2.03 -7.21 -9.97
CA ASP A 27 -0.82 -7.79 -10.54
C ASP A 27 0.26 -6.71 -10.67
N PHE A 28 1.49 -7.05 -10.31
CA PHE A 28 2.61 -6.11 -10.36
C PHE A 28 3.02 -5.79 -11.79
N SER A 29 3.34 -4.53 -12.04
CA SER A 29 3.97 -4.14 -13.30
C SER A 29 5.40 -4.68 -13.36
N GLN A 30 5.95 -4.81 -14.58
CA GLN A 30 7.36 -5.18 -14.73
C GLN A 30 8.31 -4.19 -14.05
N LYS A 31 7.94 -2.90 -14.01
CA LYS A 31 8.74 -1.84 -13.38
C LYS A 31 8.73 -1.95 -11.85
N ALA A 32 7.70 -2.57 -11.27
CA ALA A 32 7.56 -2.74 -9.83
C ALA A 32 8.55 -3.74 -9.26
N VAL A 33 8.90 -4.78 -10.03
CA VAL A 33 9.69 -5.93 -9.56
C VAL A 33 11.01 -5.50 -8.93
N GLY A 34 11.77 -4.62 -9.59
CA GLY A 34 13.06 -4.15 -9.07
C GLY A 34 12.92 -3.35 -7.77
N VAL A 35 11.88 -2.52 -7.64
CA VAL A 35 11.65 -1.74 -6.42
C VAL A 35 11.17 -2.64 -5.28
N LEU A 36 10.33 -3.64 -5.57
CA LEU A 36 9.90 -4.65 -4.60
C LEU A 36 11.07 -5.47 -4.08
N GLN A 37 12.01 -5.86 -4.94
CA GLN A 37 13.23 -6.57 -4.54
C GLN A 37 14.10 -5.72 -3.60
N LEU A 38 14.32 -4.45 -3.94
CA LEU A 38 15.06 -3.53 -3.08
C LEU A 38 14.36 -3.33 -1.73
N ALA A 39 13.05 -3.12 -1.74
CA ALA A 39 12.27 -2.98 -0.52
C ALA A 39 12.35 -4.25 0.35
N ALA A 40 12.21 -5.44 -0.24
CA ALA A 40 12.34 -6.70 0.48
C ALA A 40 13.72 -6.83 1.13
N LYS A 41 14.81 -6.52 0.41
CA LYS A 41 16.17 -6.58 0.97
C LYS A 41 16.34 -5.75 2.25
N GLU A 42 15.70 -4.58 2.32
CA GLU A 42 15.75 -3.72 3.51
C GLU A 42 14.74 -4.14 4.60
N ILE A 43 13.60 -4.73 4.21
CA ILE A 43 12.51 -5.10 5.11
C ILE A 43 12.76 -6.46 5.79
N ILE A 44 13.24 -7.46 5.06
CA ILE A 44 13.42 -8.83 5.57
C ILE A 44 14.30 -8.88 6.83
N PRO A 45 15.46 -8.20 6.92
CA PRO A 45 16.29 -8.20 8.13
C PRO A 45 15.58 -7.62 9.36
N LEU A 46 14.52 -6.83 9.17
CA LEU A 46 13.75 -6.25 10.27
C LEU A 46 12.77 -7.26 10.89
N ALA A 47 12.54 -8.40 10.25
CA ALA A 47 11.69 -9.48 10.77
C ALA A 47 12.23 -10.09 12.07
N GLU A 48 13.54 -10.08 12.29
CA GLU A 48 14.17 -10.56 13.53
C GLU A 48 13.84 -9.66 14.74
N LYS A 49 13.44 -8.41 14.47
CA LYS A 49 13.02 -7.47 15.51
C LYS A 49 11.56 -7.72 15.90
N LYS A 50 11.10 -7.09 16.98
CA LYS A 50 9.67 -7.05 17.37
C LYS A 50 8.80 -6.16 16.44
N ILE A 51 9.25 -5.94 15.20
CA ILE A 51 8.57 -5.08 14.22
C ILE A 51 7.44 -5.86 13.56
N ARG A 52 6.30 -5.19 13.36
CA ARG A 52 5.17 -5.69 12.57
C ARG A 52 5.00 -4.85 11.32
N ILE A 53 4.47 -5.44 10.25
CA ILE A 53 4.19 -4.75 9.01
C ILE A 53 2.68 -4.67 8.76
N GLU A 54 2.24 -3.49 8.36
CA GLU A 54 0.90 -3.26 7.84
C GLU A 54 1.02 -2.72 6.43
N VAL A 55 0.37 -3.38 5.48
CA VAL A 55 0.30 -2.92 4.10
C VAL A 55 -1.11 -2.41 3.83
N GLU A 56 -1.22 -1.15 3.43
CA GLU A 56 -2.48 -0.46 3.24
C GLU A 56 -2.70 -0.13 1.76
N GLY A 57 -3.84 -0.49 1.20
CA GLY A 57 -4.23 -0.14 -0.16
C GLY A 57 -5.25 0.99 -0.20
N TYR A 58 -5.07 1.90 -1.15
CA TYR A 58 -5.95 3.06 -1.38
C TYR A 58 -6.22 3.25 -2.88
N THR A 59 -7.42 3.75 -3.21
CA THR A 59 -7.82 4.14 -4.57
C THR A 59 -8.17 5.63 -4.65
N ASP A 60 -8.43 6.12 -5.86
CA ASP A 60 -9.20 7.35 -6.05
C ASP A 60 -10.71 7.02 -6.00
N ASN A 61 -11.56 8.05 -6.07
CA ASN A 61 -13.01 7.89 -6.01
C ASN A 61 -13.65 7.45 -7.34
N VAL A 62 -12.87 7.09 -8.37
CA VAL A 62 -13.44 6.57 -9.62
C VAL A 62 -13.92 5.14 -9.36
N PRO A 63 -15.22 4.84 -9.51
CA PRO A 63 -15.72 3.49 -9.24
C PRO A 63 -15.11 2.47 -10.23
N ILE A 64 -14.65 1.34 -9.69
CA ILE A 64 -14.37 0.13 -10.47
C ILE A 64 -15.50 -0.87 -10.31
N ALA A 65 -15.83 -1.60 -11.37
CA ALA A 65 -16.77 -2.70 -11.35
C ALA A 65 -16.31 -3.78 -12.34
N THR A 66 -15.45 -4.68 -11.87
CA THR A 66 -14.97 -5.83 -12.66
C THR A 66 -15.41 -7.14 -12.01
N ALA A 67 -15.39 -8.24 -12.77
CA ALA A 67 -15.72 -9.55 -12.22
C ALA A 67 -14.78 -9.97 -11.06
N LYS A 68 -13.51 -9.54 -11.09
CA LYS A 68 -12.49 -9.86 -10.07
C LYS A 68 -12.49 -8.86 -8.91
N TYR A 69 -12.75 -7.59 -9.18
CA TYR A 69 -12.82 -6.51 -8.20
C TYR A 69 -14.12 -5.73 -8.41
N PRO A 70 -15.20 -6.12 -7.71
CA PRO A 70 -16.51 -5.50 -7.83
C PRO A 70 -16.57 -4.05 -7.35
N SER A 71 -15.66 -3.64 -6.46
CA SER A 71 -15.54 -2.27 -5.98
C SER A 71 -14.09 -1.88 -5.65
N ASN A 72 -13.90 -0.61 -5.30
CA ASN A 72 -12.62 -0.09 -4.81
C ASN A 72 -12.15 -0.78 -3.52
N TRP A 73 -13.06 -1.35 -2.73
CA TRP A 73 -12.72 -2.13 -1.55
C TRP A 73 -11.95 -3.39 -1.92
N GLU A 74 -12.45 -4.19 -2.88
CA GLU A 74 -11.77 -5.41 -3.30
C GLU A 74 -10.46 -5.10 -4.00
N LEU A 75 -10.42 -4.08 -4.86
CA LEU A 75 -9.18 -3.70 -5.54
C LEU A 75 -8.09 -3.25 -4.57
N SER A 76 -8.42 -2.36 -3.62
CA SER A 76 -7.45 -1.85 -2.64
C SER A 76 -6.92 -2.98 -1.74
N GLY A 77 -7.80 -3.82 -1.21
CA GLY A 77 -7.42 -4.97 -0.39
C GLY A 77 -6.60 -6.01 -1.16
N ALA A 78 -6.93 -6.25 -2.44
CA ALA A 78 -6.18 -7.18 -3.28
C ALA A 78 -4.76 -6.67 -3.60
N ARG A 79 -4.59 -5.37 -3.84
CA ARG A 79 -3.27 -4.74 -4.05
C ARG A 79 -2.40 -4.84 -2.79
N ALA A 80 -2.96 -4.50 -1.63
CA ALA A 80 -2.27 -4.67 -0.35
C ALA A 80 -1.86 -6.12 -0.11
N SER A 81 -2.81 -7.06 -0.31
CA SER A 81 -2.56 -8.50 -0.19
C SER A 81 -1.47 -9.01 -1.13
N SER A 82 -1.35 -8.44 -2.34
CA SER A 82 -0.33 -8.85 -3.31
C SER A 82 1.08 -8.49 -2.84
N VAL A 83 1.26 -7.32 -2.22
CA VAL A 83 2.52 -6.92 -1.59
C VAL A 83 2.84 -7.78 -0.36
N VAL A 84 1.83 -8.10 0.47
CA VAL A 84 2.01 -9.02 1.59
C VAL A 84 2.49 -10.40 1.11
N ARG A 85 1.80 -10.99 0.14
CA ARG A 85 2.22 -12.29 -0.44
C ARG A 85 3.64 -12.23 -1.00
N TYR A 86 4.00 -11.13 -1.67
CA TYR A 86 5.35 -10.93 -2.16
C TYR A 86 6.37 -10.94 -1.03
N LEU A 87 6.19 -10.13 0.03
CA LEU A 87 7.14 -10.07 1.15
C LEU A 87 7.25 -11.42 1.89
N ILE A 88 6.15 -12.15 2.05
CA ILE A 88 6.15 -13.50 2.62
C ILE A 88 6.98 -14.45 1.74
N SER A 89 6.81 -14.38 0.41
CA SER A 89 7.60 -15.19 -0.53
C SER A 89 9.10 -14.90 -0.47
N GLN A 90 9.49 -13.70 0.00
CA GLN A 90 10.88 -13.32 0.22
C GLN A 90 11.40 -13.70 1.62
N GLY A 91 10.57 -14.33 2.45
CA GLY A 91 10.94 -14.82 3.78
C GLY A 91 10.43 -13.99 4.95
N PHE A 92 9.53 -13.01 4.73
CA PHE A 92 8.94 -12.27 5.85
C PHE A 92 7.93 -13.16 6.62
N PRO A 93 7.94 -13.19 7.96
CA PRO A 93 7.03 -14.04 8.73
C PRO A 93 5.56 -13.64 8.56
N ALA A 94 4.73 -14.60 8.17
CA ALA A 94 3.32 -14.37 7.83
C ALA A 94 2.49 -13.84 9.02
N GLU A 95 2.85 -14.21 10.24
CA GLU A 95 2.20 -13.78 11.47
C GLU A 95 2.55 -12.34 11.90
N LYS A 96 3.58 -11.74 11.29
CA LYS A 96 4.03 -10.36 11.58
C LYS A 96 3.58 -9.34 10.54
N ILE A 97 2.78 -9.75 9.55
CA ILE A 97 2.36 -8.88 8.45
C ILE A 97 0.85 -8.98 8.21
N ARG A 98 0.21 -7.85 7.90
CA ARG A 98 -1.21 -7.80 7.52
C ARG A 98 -1.47 -6.89 6.33
N ALA A 99 -2.56 -7.15 5.61
CA ALA A 99 -3.09 -6.31 4.55
C ALA A 99 -4.36 -5.60 5.02
N VAL A 100 -4.51 -4.32 4.67
CA VAL A 100 -5.69 -3.49 4.95
C VAL A 100 -6.09 -2.77 3.65
N GLY A 101 -7.37 -2.80 3.30
CA GLY A 101 -7.91 -2.03 2.17
C GLY A 101 -8.75 -0.88 2.70
N TYR A 102 -8.51 0.33 2.20
CA TYR A 102 -9.25 1.54 2.57
C TYR A 102 -10.12 2.11 1.43
N ALA A 103 -10.08 1.52 0.24
CA ALA A 103 -10.72 2.09 -0.95
C ALA A 103 -10.35 3.58 -1.11
N ASP A 104 -11.33 4.42 -1.42
CA ASP A 104 -11.22 5.87 -1.58
C ASP A 104 -11.54 6.68 -0.32
N THR A 105 -11.80 6.00 0.81
CA THR A 105 -12.27 6.64 2.06
C THR A 105 -11.21 7.46 2.80
N HIS A 106 -9.94 7.30 2.44
CA HIS A 106 -8.80 7.98 3.06
C HIS A 106 -7.92 8.64 1.97
N PRO A 107 -8.45 9.65 1.27
CA PRO A 107 -7.72 10.32 0.20
C PRO A 107 -6.54 11.10 0.76
N LYS A 108 -5.41 11.07 0.06
CA LYS A 108 -4.22 11.87 0.40
C LYS A 108 -4.39 13.32 -0.04
N ALA A 109 -5.10 13.55 -1.14
CA ALA A 109 -5.52 14.85 -1.63
C ALA A 109 -6.99 14.79 -2.07
N PRO A 110 -7.75 15.90 -2.01
CA PRO A 110 -9.17 15.89 -2.37
C PRO A 110 -9.41 15.29 -3.75
N ASN A 111 -10.38 14.38 -3.87
CA ASN A 111 -10.76 13.83 -5.19
C ASN A 111 -11.54 14.84 -6.03
N GLU A 112 -12.24 15.77 -5.38
CA GLU A 112 -13.14 16.76 -6.00
C GLU A 112 -12.86 18.16 -5.43
N ASP A 113 -13.20 19.19 -6.22
CA ASP A 113 -13.18 20.58 -5.78
C ASP A 113 -14.43 20.93 -4.94
N THR A 114 -14.54 22.18 -4.50
CA THR A 114 -15.68 22.63 -3.68
C THR A 114 -17.02 22.62 -4.42
N ALA A 115 -17.02 22.51 -5.75
CA ALA A 115 -18.20 22.40 -6.59
C ALA A 115 -18.52 20.95 -6.98
N GLY A 116 -17.74 19.97 -6.51
CA GLY A 116 -17.91 18.55 -6.82
C GLY A 116 -17.27 18.10 -8.14
N ASN A 117 -16.45 18.95 -8.79
CA ASN A 117 -15.78 18.55 -10.02
C ASN A 117 -14.52 17.72 -9.72
N PRO A 118 -14.23 16.66 -10.50
CA PRO A 118 -13.04 15.83 -10.25
C PRO A 118 -11.72 16.59 -10.43
N ILE A 119 -10.83 16.50 -9.44
CA ILE A 119 -9.45 17.00 -9.53
C ILE A 119 -8.55 15.87 -10.06
N VAL A 120 -8.48 15.75 -11.39
CA VAL A 120 -7.76 14.64 -12.06
C VAL A 120 -6.30 14.52 -11.61
N ALA A 121 -5.63 15.65 -11.36
CA ALA A 121 -4.25 15.68 -10.88
C ALA A 121 -4.04 14.97 -9.54
N ASN A 122 -5.05 14.90 -8.67
CA ASN A 122 -4.96 14.28 -7.35
C ASN A 122 -5.15 12.76 -7.38
N ARG A 123 -5.74 12.22 -8.46
CA ARG A 123 -6.07 10.79 -8.55
C ARG A 123 -4.83 9.90 -8.39
N GLY A 124 -3.72 10.26 -9.04
CA GLY A 124 -2.46 9.52 -8.92
C GLY A 124 -1.86 9.54 -7.51
N LEU A 125 -2.14 10.58 -6.71
CA LEU A 125 -1.73 10.67 -5.31
C LEU A 125 -2.60 9.79 -4.40
N ASN A 126 -3.87 9.62 -4.75
CA ASN A 126 -4.82 8.82 -3.97
C ASN A 126 -4.65 7.32 -4.24
N ARG A 127 -4.36 6.92 -5.48
CA ARG A 127 -4.05 5.53 -5.86
C ARG A 127 -2.66 5.12 -5.36
N ARG A 128 -2.57 4.56 -4.16
CA ARG A 128 -1.30 4.19 -3.53
C ARG A 128 -1.40 2.91 -2.69
N VAL A 129 -0.26 2.27 -2.48
CA VAL A 129 -0.09 1.25 -1.44
C VAL A 129 0.97 1.73 -0.46
N VAL A 130 0.70 1.66 0.84
CA VAL A 130 1.63 2.11 1.88
C VAL A 130 2.07 0.90 2.69
N VAL A 131 3.37 0.68 2.79
CA VAL A 131 3.99 -0.34 3.66
C VAL A 131 4.45 0.35 4.93
N LYS A 132 3.78 0.09 6.05
CA LYS A 132 4.12 0.61 7.38
C LYS A 132 4.88 -0.42 8.19
N LEU A 133 6.06 -0.04 8.67
CA LEU A 133 6.85 -0.75 9.65
C LEU A 133 6.51 -0.18 11.02
N LEU A 134 5.69 -0.91 11.77
CA LEU A 134 5.23 -0.54 13.10
C LEU A 134 6.35 -0.81 14.09
N LYS A 135 6.80 0.22 14.80
CA LYS A 135 7.73 0.03 15.90
C LYS A 135 7.00 -0.72 17.02
N PRO A 136 7.71 -1.58 17.76
CA PRO A 136 7.16 -2.16 18.97
C PRO A 136 6.74 -1.01 19.89
N GLU A 137 5.56 -1.08 20.49
CA GLU A 137 5.24 -0.18 21.60
C GLU A 137 6.31 -0.39 22.67
N VAL A 138 6.89 0.71 23.15
CA VAL A 138 7.68 0.69 24.37
C VAL A 138 6.66 0.41 25.46
N ASP A 139 6.71 -0.80 26.02
CA ASP A 139 5.91 -1.15 27.19
C ASP A 139 6.48 -0.32 28.34
N ASP A 140 5.83 0.81 28.67
CA ASP A 140 6.12 1.58 29.87
C ASP A 140 5.66 0.73 31.07
N GLN A 141 6.51 -0.23 31.47
CA GLN A 141 6.38 -0.94 32.76
C GLN A 141 7.06 -0.15 33.87
#